data_AF-A0A6A4JZV4-F1
#
_entry.id   AF-A0A6A4JZV4-F1
#
_cell.length_a   1.000
_cell.length_b   1.000
_cell.length_c   1.000
_cell.angle_alpha   90.00
_cell.angle_beta   90.00
_cell.angle_gamma   90.00
#
_symmetry.space_group_name_H-M   'P 1'
#
loop_
_entity.id
_entity.type
_entity.pdbx_description
1 polymer ?
#
loop_
_entity_poly.entity_id
_entity_poly.type
_entity_poly.pdbx_seq_one_letter_code
_entity_poly.pdbx_strand_id
1 'polypeptide(L)'
;MALQPSSMAINSNDELEYPGDMPEVDEFLMEEGEGEQGLDIMKLLMEPPLPKPIALGKIVEDGFGFYKKIDHEELGDHPKYIADDIVRRYTLINDSKVIIQVINYGATVTAIAFPDKEGKIADVLLGFENMEGYLSDENPRFGGALGRFSGIISEATGKIGSNEFFLTENNGFDHVYGGIFGFDKVLWHSYVDKDKVVMTYTSADKEEGYPGVLQAQITFKLTSTNQLIVQTSATCSKPSPISIAHNLYFNLAGHGMGPEALKQHVILINADRWMLTDPETGKFTGELQNVGATYFDVRVPRPVSKILNRVPGGGYNHNFALTKGLPKKAITFAARLVHPESGRFMEIHTDYPSLHVTTSNHLPNPDKLFGLFGEDKEDKSIDKLEFLCKEKGEEGDWMWPKRMMSTMEYPRPLSIPEEEHVFKRFSEMSLTEQSTEESAKEEEEGMKNTQSMMVNAGTLGEDAKRIQEAEVDGEDEEEGEEREDAPRPILGKGSNEYRYHGAISFTAEEYPDPFLYKRHPRPIVTPGQPYSRTTIYKFGCVPPRPINPTMMAPPFV
;
A
#
# COMPACT_ATOMS: atom_id res chain seq x y z
N MET A 1 1.67 -34.84 54.65
CA MET A 1 2.79 -35.52 55.34
C MET A 1 3.80 -35.94 54.30
N ALA A 2 5.07 -35.68 54.57
CA ALA A 2 6.20 -35.67 53.66
C ALA A 2 6.66 -37.06 53.17
N LEU A 3 7.35 -37.13 52.02
CA LEU A 3 8.80 -37.40 51.89
C LEU A 3 9.21 -37.67 50.42
N GLN A 4 10.47 -37.36 50.13
CA GLN A 4 11.16 -37.29 48.82
C GLN A 4 11.43 -38.66 48.13
N PRO A 5 11.84 -38.67 46.85
CA PRO A 5 12.40 -39.85 46.16
C PRO A 5 13.95 -39.85 46.11
N SER A 6 14.53 -41.05 46.07
CA SER A 6 15.97 -41.31 45.87
C SER A 6 16.23 -41.96 44.51
N SER A 7 17.23 -41.46 43.78
CA SER A 7 17.75 -41.98 42.51
C SER A 7 18.86 -43.02 42.71
N MET A 8 19.00 -43.94 41.75
CA MET A 8 20.12 -44.88 41.61
C MET A 8 20.68 -44.79 40.18
N ALA A 9 22.01 -44.70 40.09
CA ALA A 9 22.81 -44.81 38.88
C ALA A 9 23.26 -46.27 38.64
N ILE A 10 23.67 -46.61 37.40
CA ILE A 10 24.71 -47.61 37.06
C ILE A 10 25.23 -47.34 35.63
N ASN A 11 26.52 -47.65 35.46
CA ASN A 11 27.49 -47.38 34.39
C ASN A 11 27.68 -48.56 33.39
N SER A 12 28.56 -48.32 32.39
CA SER A 12 29.43 -49.27 31.61
C SER A 12 28.80 -50.00 30.40
N ASN A 13 29.47 -50.37 29.30
CA ASN A 13 30.84 -50.25 28.71
C ASN A 13 30.81 -50.90 27.28
N ASP A 14 31.91 -50.75 26.51
CA ASP A 14 32.51 -51.63 25.46
C ASP A 14 32.97 -50.81 24.21
N GLU A 15 34.25 -50.48 23.93
CA GLU A 15 35.46 -51.26 23.48
C GLU A 15 35.24 -52.04 22.14
N LEU A 16 36.12 -52.16 21.12
CA LEU A 16 37.49 -51.71 20.72
C LEU A 16 37.74 -52.19 19.24
N GLU A 17 38.76 -51.62 18.55
CA GLU A 17 39.73 -52.25 17.58
C GLU A 17 40.10 -51.44 16.29
N TYR A 18 41.42 -51.34 16.04
CA TYR A 18 42.23 -50.81 14.90
C TYR A 18 42.89 -52.01 14.16
N PRO A 19 43.70 -51.95 13.03
CA PRO A 19 44.69 -50.91 12.62
C PRO A 19 45.01 -50.75 11.09
N GLY A 20 45.98 -49.88 10.73
CA GLY A 20 46.94 -50.16 9.62
C GLY A 20 47.33 -49.05 8.61
N ASP A 21 48.38 -48.29 8.95
CA ASP A 21 49.57 -47.85 8.16
C ASP A 21 49.57 -46.89 6.93
N MET A 22 50.68 -46.14 6.93
CA MET A 22 51.11 -44.88 6.27
C MET A 22 51.89 -45.11 4.93
N PRO A 23 52.29 -44.08 4.12
CA PRO A 23 53.44 -43.22 4.46
C PRO A 23 53.43 -41.74 3.97
N GLU A 24 54.41 -41.01 4.51
CA GLU A 24 54.81 -39.60 4.40
C GLU A 24 55.29 -39.12 3.00
N VAL A 25 55.22 -37.81 2.76
CA VAL A 25 56.22 -37.02 1.99
C VAL A 25 56.35 -35.60 2.59
N ASP A 26 57.60 -35.16 2.72
CA ASP A 26 58.13 -33.99 3.43
C ASP A 26 57.82 -32.58 2.88
N GLU A 27 57.92 -31.63 3.84
CA GLU A 27 58.45 -30.25 3.81
C GLU A 27 58.07 -29.27 2.68
N PHE A 28 57.55 -28.10 3.08
CA PHE A 28 58.21 -26.80 2.84
C PHE A 28 57.60 -25.70 3.75
N LEU A 29 58.44 -25.13 4.62
CA LEU A 29 58.20 -23.87 5.35
C LEU A 29 58.33 -22.69 4.38
N MET A 30 57.46 -21.68 4.49
CA MET A 30 57.76 -20.26 4.25
C MET A 30 56.83 -19.38 5.09
N GLU A 31 57.45 -18.46 5.82
CA GLU A 31 56.88 -17.40 6.64
C GLU A 31 56.38 -16.21 5.80
N GLU A 32 55.45 -15.47 6.42
CA GLU A 32 55.09 -14.04 6.27
C GLU A 32 54.49 -13.49 4.95
N GLY A 33 53.39 -12.72 5.13
CA GLY A 33 52.82 -11.84 4.12
C GLY A 33 51.47 -11.26 4.54
N GLU A 34 51.46 -9.99 4.93
CA GLU A 34 50.29 -9.15 5.20
C GLU A 34 49.32 -9.05 3.99
N GLY A 35 48.02 -8.82 4.24
CA GLY A 35 47.17 -8.09 3.29
C GLY A 35 45.84 -8.75 2.86
N GLU A 36 44.79 -7.94 2.98
CA GLU A 36 43.52 -7.94 2.23
C GLU A 36 42.32 -8.77 2.73
N GLN A 37 41.34 -8.00 3.21
CA GLN A 37 39.93 -8.35 3.34
C GLN A 37 39.33 -8.61 1.95
N GLY A 38 39.38 -9.86 1.48
CA GLY A 38 38.58 -10.30 0.35
C GLY A 38 37.15 -10.59 0.80
N LEU A 39 36.18 -9.76 0.38
CA LEU A 39 34.77 -10.13 0.39
C LEU A 39 34.61 -11.41 -0.44
N ASP A 40 34.11 -12.47 0.18
CA ASP A 40 33.85 -13.74 -0.50
C ASP A 40 32.67 -13.57 -1.49
N ILE A 41 33.02 -13.28 -2.75
CA ILE A 41 32.08 -13.05 -3.86
C ILE A 41 31.18 -14.28 -4.09
N MET A 42 31.61 -15.48 -3.68
CA MET A 42 30.79 -16.68 -3.76
C MET A 42 29.63 -16.69 -2.76
N LYS A 43 29.71 -15.92 -1.67
CA LYS A 43 28.61 -15.75 -0.69
C LYS A 43 27.51 -14.81 -1.19
N LEU A 44 27.83 -13.90 -2.12
CA LEU A 44 26.90 -12.99 -2.79
C LEU A 44 26.17 -13.66 -3.98
N LEU A 45 26.71 -14.75 -4.51
CA LEU A 45 26.17 -15.48 -5.67
C LEU A 45 25.29 -16.68 -5.31
N MET A 46 25.12 -16.99 -4.01
CA MET A 46 24.19 -18.03 -3.60
C MET A 46 22.77 -17.48 -3.59
N GLU A 47 21.95 -17.92 -4.55
CA GLU A 47 20.50 -17.77 -4.47
C GLU A 47 20.03 -18.23 -3.09
N PRO A 48 19.12 -17.47 -2.42
CA PRO A 48 18.62 -17.87 -1.11
C PRO A 48 18.05 -19.29 -1.20
N PRO A 49 18.27 -20.14 -0.18
CA PRO A 49 17.81 -21.52 -0.23
C PRO A 49 16.30 -21.54 -0.51
N LEU A 50 15.91 -22.33 -1.51
CA LEU A 50 14.51 -22.51 -1.89
C LEU A 50 13.67 -22.73 -0.62
N PRO A 51 12.59 -21.94 -0.41
CA PRO A 51 11.75 -22.11 0.76
C PRO A 51 11.27 -23.56 0.79
N LYS A 52 11.48 -24.22 1.95
CA LYS A 52 11.04 -25.61 2.17
C LYS A 52 9.56 -25.73 1.75
N PRO A 53 9.14 -26.83 1.10
CA PRO A 53 7.75 -27.00 0.68
C PRO A 53 6.82 -26.77 1.87
N ILE A 54 6.03 -25.69 1.80
CA ILE A 54 5.15 -25.29 2.89
C ILE A 54 3.95 -26.22 2.86
N ALA A 55 3.69 -26.91 3.98
CA ALA A 55 2.43 -27.63 4.14
C ALA A 55 1.28 -26.62 4.14
N LEU A 56 0.44 -26.67 3.10
CA LEU A 56 -0.74 -25.83 2.94
C LEU A 56 -1.58 -25.81 4.24
N GLY A 57 -2.01 -24.63 4.69
CA GLY A 57 -2.80 -24.46 5.91
C GLY A 57 -2.01 -24.38 7.22
N LYS A 58 -0.67 -24.33 7.19
CA LYS A 58 0.17 -24.08 8.38
C LYS A 58 0.86 -22.72 8.33
N ILE A 59 0.97 -22.08 9.49
CA ILE A 59 1.79 -20.89 9.70
C ILE A 59 3.23 -21.36 9.87
N VAL A 60 4.14 -20.80 9.08
CA VAL A 60 5.59 -21.06 9.18
C VAL A 60 6.26 -19.88 9.87
N GLU A 61 7.04 -20.15 10.91
CA GLU A 61 7.86 -19.17 11.62
C GLU A 61 9.33 -19.31 11.20
N ASP A 62 9.96 -18.19 10.86
CA ASP A 62 11.39 -18.08 10.58
C ASP A 62 11.96 -16.73 11.04
N GLY A 63 13.27 -16.53 10.91
CA GLY A 63 13.93 -15.26 11.24
C GLY A 63 13.97 -14.33 10.02
N PHE A 64 13.60 -13.06 10.22
CA PHE A 64 13.66 -12.02 9.20
C PHE A 64 14.95 -11.20 9.24
N GLY A 65 15.54 -11.05 10.43
CA GLY A 65 16.74 -10.26 10.67
C GLY A 65 16.90 -9.93 12.15
N PHE A 66 17.75 -8.96 12.46
CA PHE A 66 18.03 -8.52 13.81
C PHE A 66 17.52 -7.10 14.04
N TYR A 67 17.01 -6.84 15.23
CA TYR A 67 16.64 -5.52 15.70
C TYR A 67 17.58 -5.12 16.84
N LYS A 68 18.25 -3.98 16.67
CA LYS A 68 19.09 -3.37 17.69
C LYS A 68 18.27 -2.32 18.42
N LYS A 69 17.95 -2.59 19.68
CA LYS A 69 17.34 -1.58 20.54
C LYS A 69 18.39 -0.52 20.87
N ILE A 70 18.15 0.71 20.44
CA ILE A 70 18.96 1.87 20.84
C ILE A 70 18.39 2.34 22.18
N ASP A 71 19.22 2.36 23.22
CA ASP A 71 18.85 2.98 24.49
C ASP A 71 19.11 4.48 24.39
N HIS A 72 18.04 5.27 24.39
CA HIS A 72 18.11 6.73 24.31
C HIS A 72 18.21 7.40 25.69
N GLU A 73 18.11 6.66 26.80
CA GLU A 73 18.25 7.24 28.16
C GLU A 73 19.71 7.47 28.58
N GLU A 74 20.68 6.85 27.90
CA GLU A 74 22.13 7.07 28.13
C GLU A 74 22.80 7.74 26.91
N LEU A 75 22.42 8.97 26.56
CA LEU A 75 23.22 9.83 25.67
C LEU A 75 24.46 10.37 26.42
N GLY A 76 25.42 9.48 26.67
CA GLY A 76 26.85 9.82 26.74
C GLY A 76 27.54 9.52 25.40
N ASP A 77 28.84 9.82 25.29
CA ASP A 77 29.63 9.75 24.04
C ASP A 77 29.70 8.36 23.35
N HIS A 78 29.09 7.31 23.92
CA HIS A 78 29.04 5.97 23.34
C HIS A 78 27.67 5.31 23.55
N PRO A 79 26.87 5.05 22.49
CA PRO A 79 25.61 4.32 22.63
C PRO A 79 25.89 2.89 23.11
N LYS A 80 25.25 2.48 24.22
CA LYS A 80 25.30 1.09 24.69
C LYS A 80 24.18 0.28 24.02
N TYR A 81 24.56 -0.71 23.23
CA TYR A 81 23.65 -1.69 22.62
C TYR A 81 23.30 -2.78 23.64
N ILE A 82 22.00 -3.02 23.88
CA ILE A 82 21.54 -3.90 24.98
C ILE A 82 21.48 -5.39 24.57
N ALA A 83 21.17 -5.71 23.31
CA ALA A 83 21.33 -7.03 22.66
C ALA A 83 20.70 -6.96 21.25
N ASP A 84 21.09 -7.86 20.36
CA ASP A 84 20.38 -8.10 19.09
C ASP A 84 19.16 -8.99 19.36
N ASP A 85 17.95 -8.45 19.19
CA ASP A 85 16.72 -9.23 19.25
C ASP A 85 16.39 -9.79 17.86
N ILE A 86 16.05 -11.08 17.77
CA ILE A 86 15.64 -11.69 16.51
C ILE A 86 14.24 -11.19 16.14
N VAL A 87 14.14 -10.61 14.95
CA VAL A 87 12.85 -10.30 14.30
C VAL A 87 12.32 -11.58 13.67
N ARG A 88 11.14 -12.00 14.10
CA ARG A 88 10.44 -13.18 13.59
C ARG A 88 9.56 -12.80 12.42
N ARG A 89 9.56 -13.64 11.39
CA ARG A 89 8.60 -13.63 10.29
C ARG A 89 7.66 -14.81 10.42
N TYR A 90 6.38 -14.56 10.13
CA TYR A 90 5.35 -15.57 10.02
C TYR A 90 4.79 -15.55 8.60
N THR A 91 4.82 -16.71 7.94
CA THR A 91 4.24 -16.91 6.60
C THR A 91 2.96 -17.71 6.73
N LEU A 92 1.82 -17.11 6.34
CA LEU A 92 0.51 -17.73 6.30
C LEU A 92 0.16 -18.10 4.85
N ILE A 93 -0.19 -19.36 4.60
CA ILE A 93 -0.57 -19.86 3.26
C ILE A 93 -1.85 -20.67 3.32
N ASN A 94 -2.77 -20.41 2.39
CA ASN A 94 -4.00 -21.18 2.24
C ASN A 94 -4.03 -22.04 0.95
N ASP A 95 -5.07 -22.86 0.80
CA ASP A 95 -5.22 -23.79 -0.32
C ASP A 95 -5.36 -23.10 -1.69
N SER A 96 -5.76 -21.83 -1.72
CA SER A 96 -5.85 -21.03 -2.94
C SER A 96 -4.52 -20.36 -3.31
N LYS A 97 -3.42 -20.72 -2.64
CA LYS A 97 -2.09 -20.15 -2.84
C LYS A 97 -2.03 -18.63 -2.57
N VAL A 98 -2.87 -18.12 -1.67
CA VAL A 98 -2.67 -16.79 -1.09
C VAL A 98 -1.60 -16.90 -0.02
N ILE A 99 -0.60 -16.04 -0.10
CA ILE A 99 0.55 -16.00 0.80
C ILE A 99 0.58 -14.62 1.46
N ILE A 100 0.59 -14.60 2.80
CA ILE A 100 0.74 -13.40 3.61
C ILE A 100 1.97 -13.57 4.48
N GLN A 101 2.86 -12.58 4.48
CA GLN A 101 4.00 -12.55 5.40
C GLN A 101 3.86 -11.37 6.37
N VAL A 102 4.10 -11.62 7.65
CA VAL A 102 4.12 -10.61 8.69
C VAL A 102 5.37 -10.74 9.54
N ILE A 103 5.95 -9.64 9.99
CA ILE A 103 7.07 -9.62 10.93
C ILE A 103 6.66 -8.96 12.24
N ASN A 104 7.27 -9.38 13.35
CA ASN A 104 6.92 -8.82 14.66
C ASN A 104 7.51 -7.42 14.93
N TYR A 105 8.46 -6.95 14.12
CA TYR A 105 8.84 -5.54 14.11
C TYR A 105 7.73 -4.72 13.46
N GLY A 106 7.18 -3.76 14.20
CA GLY A 106 6.09 -2.91 13.72
C GLY A 106 4.74 -3.59 13.48
N ALA A 107 4.61 -4.88 13.87
CA ALA A 107 3.53 -5.76 13.42
C ALA A 107 3.29 -5.66 11.89
N THR A 108 4.40 -5.61 11.14
CA THR A 108 4.41 -5.20 9.74
C THR A 108 3.99 -6.33 8.80
N VAL A 109 3.08 -6.05 7.86
CA VAL A 109 2.79 -6.95 6.74
C VAL A 109 3.80 -6.72 5.63
N THR A 110 4.65 -7.71 5.34
CA THR A 110 5.79 -7.55 4.42
C THR A 110 5.48 -8.01 3.00
N ALA A 111 4.55 -8.95 2.83
CA ALA A 111 4.17 -9.49 1.52
C ALA A 111 2.70 -9.92 1.48
N ILE A 112 2.05 -9.70 0.33
CA ILE A 112 0.74 -10.23 -0.02
C ILE A 112 0.81 -10.74 -1.46
N ALA A 113 0.92 -12.06 -1.63
CA ALA A 113 1.05 -12.68 -2.94
C ALA A 113 -0.12 -13.61 -3.24
N PHE A 114 -0.69 -13.50 -4.45
CA PHE A 114 -1.80 -14.37 -4.87
C PHE A 114 -1.88 -14.50 -6.40
N PRO A 115 -2.49 -15.59 -6.92
CA PRO A 115 -2.54 -15.87 -8.35
C PRO A 115 -3.36 -14.83 -9.14
N ASP A 116 -2.93 -14.58 -10.37
CA ASP A 116 -3.73 -13.91 -11.41
C ASP A 116 -4.61 -14.89 -12.20
N LYS A 117 -5.23 -14.41 -13.27
CA LYS A 117 -6.13 -15.17 -14.14
C LYS A 117 -5.45 -16.33 -14.87
N GLU A 118 -4.11 -16.30 -14.96
CA GLU A 118 -3.27 -17.34 -15.57
C GLU A 118 -2.67 -18.27 -14.49
N GLY A 119 -2.95 -18.01 -13.21
CA GLY A 119 -2.40 -18.76 -12.08
C GLY A 119 -1.00 -18.33 -11.66
N LYS A 120 -0.44 -17.27 -12.25
CA LYS A 120 0.87 -16.72 -11.86
C LYS A 120 0.73 -15.93 -10.57
N ILE A 121 1.50 -16.32 -9.56
CA ILE A 121 1.55 -15.66 -8.27
C ILE A 121 2.50 -14.47 -8.37
N ALA A 122 2.07 -13.31 -7.88
CA ALA A 122 2.92 -12.15 -7.70
C ALA A 122 2.59 -11.50 -6.37
N ASP A 123 3.61 -10.95 -5.71
CA ASP A 123 3.43 -10.08 -4.56
C ASP A 123 2.97 -8.69 -5.01
N VAL A 124 1.87 -8.24 -4.44
CA VAL A 124 1.20 -6.99 -4.80
C VAL A 124 1.40 -5.88 -3.77
N LEU A 125 2.11 -6.15 -2.67
CA LEU A 125 2.35 -5.18 -1.60
C LEU A 125 3.76 -4.62 -1.70
N LEU A 126 3.92 -3.29 -1.60
CA LEU A 126 5.24 -2.67 -1.49
C LEU A 126 5.85 -2.95 -0.10
N GLY A 127 7.16 -3.11 -0.06
CA GLY A 127 7.93 -3.31 1.17
C GLY A 127 9.40 -3.60 0.88
N PHE A 128 10.12 -4.10 1.88
CA PHE A 128 11.55 -4.41 1.78
C PHE A 128 11.84 -5.91 1.96
N GLU A 129 12.97 -6.38 1.42
CA GLU A 129 13.45 -7.77 1.60
C GLU A 129 14.03 -8.01 2.99
N ASN A 130 14.56 -6.96 3.63
CA ASN A 130 15.42 -7.07 4.81
C ASN A 130 15.11 -6.00 5.86
N MET A 131 15.71 -6.15 7.04
CA MET A 131 15.49 -5.24 8.17
C MET A 131 16.06 -3.85 7.92
N GLU A 132 17.14 -3.73 7.17
CA GLU A 132 17.78 -2.45 6.85
C GLU A 132 16.79 -1.50 6.15
N GLY A 133 16.01 -2.02 5.19
CA GLY A 133 14.96 -1.25 4.55
C GLY A 133 13.85 -0.81 5.51
N TYR A 134 13.41 -1.68 6.43
CA TYR A 134 12.37 -1.30 7.41
C TYR A 134 12.86 -0.34 8.49
N LEU A 135 14.15 -0.37 8.82
CA LEU A 135 14.80 0.52 9.79
C LEU A 135 15.26 1.85 9.18
N SER A 136 15.30 1.96 7.85
CA SER A 136 15.68 3.17 7.15
C SER A 136 14.72 4.32 7.43
N ASP A 137 15.25 5.53 7.58
CA ASP A 137 14.47 6.76 7.68
C ASP A 137 13.69 7.07 6.40
N GLU A 138 14.11 6.50 5.26
CA GLU A 138 13.41 6.61 3.98
C GLU A 138 12.12 5.77 3.93
N ASN A 139 11.92 4.86 4.89
CA ASN A 139 10.73 4.01 4.95
C ASN A 139 9.47 4.85 5.24
N PRO A 140 8.50 4.97 4.31
CA PRO A 140 7.25 5.68 4.52
C PRO A 140 6.25 4.84 5.35
N ARG A 141 6.77 4.01 6.24
CA ARG A 141 6.06 3.04 7.08
C ARG A 141 5.34 1.96 6.26
N PHE A 142 6.00 1.38 5.26
CA PHE A 142 5.44 0.30 4.45
C PHE A 142 5.00 -0.88 5.34
N GLY A 143 3.73 -1.27 5.24
CA GLY A 143 3.21 -2.47 5.88
C GLY A 143 2.92 -2.36 7.39
N GLY A 144 3.50 -1.36 8.06
CA GLY A 144 3.52 -1.24 9.52
C GLY A 144 2.16 -0.92 10.15
N ALA A 145 2.00 -1.32 11.41
CA ALA A 145 0.87 -0.95 12.23
C ALA A 145 1.08 0.47 12.81
N LEU A 146 0.29 1.43 12.36
CA LEU A 146 0.34 2.82 12.80
C LEU A 146 -0.40 2.98 14.13
N GLY A 147 0.22 3.61 15.13
CA GLY A 147 -0.37 3.79 16.46
C GLY A 147 0.60 4.42 17.47
N ARG A 148 0.14 4.94 18.62
CA ARG A 148 -1.22 4.78 19.18
C ARG A 148 -2.34 5.48 18.42
N PHE A 149 -2.03 6.50 17.63
CA PHE A 149 -2.97 7.16 16.74
C PHE A 149 -2.45 7.15 15.29
N SER A 150 -3.16 6.45 14.40
CA SER A 150 -2.73 6.22 13.02
C SER A 150 -2.74 7.47 12.13
N GLY A 151 -3.57 8.47 12.44
CA GLY A 151 -3.72 9.67 11.63
C GLY A 151 -2.87 10.83 12.14
N ILE A 152 -3.39 12.05 11.93
CA ILE A 152 -2.80 13.31 12.37
C ILE A 152 -3.55 13.84 13.59
N ILE A 153 -2.80 14.38 14.55
CA ILE A 153 -3.28 15.24 15.64
C ILE A 153 -2.51 16.57 15.53
N SER A 154 -3.19 17.58 15.00
CA SER A 154 -2.66 18.92 14.78
C SER A 154 -2.22 19.56 16.09
N GLU A 155 -1.12 20.31 16.04
CA GLU A 155 -0.49 20.95 17.21
C GLU A 155 -0.07 19.96 18.32
N ALA A 156 0.00 18.67 18.00
CA ALA A 156 0.36 17.58 18.89
C ALA A 156 -0.39 17.62 20.25
N THR A 157 -1.62 18.13 20.28
CA THR A 157 -2.34 18.38 21.53
C THR A 157 -3.83 18.09 21.42
N GLY A 158 -4.47 17.90 22.57
CA GLY A 158 -5.91 17.70 22.63
C GLY A 158 -6.45 17.62 24.05
N LYS A 159 -7.78 17.44 24.16
CA LYS A 159 -8.47 17.37 25.45
C LYS A 159 -9.34 16.13 25.58
N ILE A 160 -9.17 15.42 26.70
CA ILE A 160 -10.04 14.34 27.15
C ILE A 160 -10.72 14.78 28.45
N GLY A 161 -12.02 15.09 28.35
CA GLY A 161 -12.73 15.76 29.44
C GLY A 161 -12.11 17.13 29.73
N SER A 162 -11.74 17.36 30.99
CA SER A 162 -11.02 18.58 31.43
C SER A 162 -9.50 18.48 31.28
N ASN A 163 -8.96 17.30 30.96
CA ASN A 163 -7.52 17.06 30.95
C ASN A 163 -6.95 17.32 29.55
N GLU A 164 -5.95 18.19 29.49
CA GLU A 164 -5.14 18.43 28.31
C GLU A 164 -3.99 17.41 28.24
N PHE A 165 -3.63 17.01 27.03
CA PHE A 165 -2.48 16.14 26.79
C PHE A 165 -1.65 16.73 25.64
N PHE A 166 -0.34 16.55 25.74
CA PHE A 166 0.64 16.95 24.73
C PHE A 166 1.35 15.69 24.27
N LEU A 167 1.51 15.55 22.97
CA LEU A 167 2.16 14.45 22.28
C LEU A 167 3.48 14.92 21.68
N THR A 168 4.29 13.98 21.22
CA THR A 168 5.54 14.31 20.53
C THR A 168 5.25 15.00 19.19
N GLU A 169 5.89 16.13 18.94
CA GLU A 169 5.90 16.78 17.64
C GLU A 169 6.89 16.05 16.72
N ASN A 170 6.39 15.38 15.67
CA ASN A 170 7.23 14.59 14.76
C ASN A 170 7.04 14.96 13.27
N ASN A 171 6.17 15.93 12.98
CA ASN A 171 5.97 16.47 11.65
C ASN A 171 5.63 17.97 11.75
N GLY A 172 6.67 18.80 11.88
CA GLY A 172 6.49 20.19 12.32
C GLY A 172 5.85 20.21 13.70
N PHE A 173 4.82 21.04 13.89
CA PHE A 173 4.04 21.11 15.14
C PHE A 173 2.98 20.01 15.27
N ASP A 174 2.81 19.15 14.27
CA ASP A 174 1.77 18.13 14.27
C ASP A 174 2.32 16.77 14.75
N HIS A 175 1.43 15.97 15.34
CA HIS A 175 1.71 14.59 15.73
C HIS A 175 1.10 13.63 14.71
N VAL A 176 1.93 12.81 14.06
CA VAL A 176 1.50 11.90 13.00
C VAL A 176 1.91 10.47 13.30
N TYR A 177 1.03 9.52 12.94
CA TYR A 177 1.33 8.09 12.94
C TYR A 177 1.77 7.50 14.28
N GLY A 178 1.49 8.20 15.39
CA GLY A 178 1.82 7.75 16.73
C GLY A 178 3.14 8.28 17.30
N GLY A 179 3.89 9.07 16.54
CA GLY A 179 5.08 9.76 17.03
C GLY A 179 6.39 9.34 16.36
N ILE A 180 7.51 9.59 17.01
CA ILE A 180 8.85 9.28 16.47
C ILE A 180 9.05 7.76 16.43
N PHE A 181 8.69 7.08 17.53
CA PHE A 181 8.69 5.65 17.74
C PHE A 181 7.26 5.12 17.90
N GLY A 182 6.47 5.28 16.84
CA GLY A 182 5.13 4.71 16.76
C GLY A 182 5.12 3.17 16.78
N PHE A 183 3.91 2.61 16.75
CA PHE A 183 3.68 1.15 16.78
C PHE A 183 4.33 0.38 15.63
N ASP A 184 4.67 1.07 14.53
CA ASP A 184 5.36 0.55 13.36
C ASP A 184 6.88 0.42 13.58
N LYS A 185 7.43 1.04 14.64
CA LYS A 185 8.87 1.10 14.92
C LYS A 185 9.30 0.38 16.19
N VAL A 186 8.39 -0.36 16.82
CA VAL A 186 8.64 -1.13 18.04
C VAL A 186 8.62 -2.62 17.78
N LEU A 187 9.35 -3.37 18.60
CA LEU A 187 9.35 -4.83 18.54
C LEU A 187 8.17 -5.40 19.34
N TRP A 188 7.23 -6.05 18.66
CA TRP A 188 6.08 -6.68 19.29
C TRP A 188 6.45 -8.07 19.82
N HIS A 189 5.91 -8.43 20.98
CA HIS A 189 5.89 -9.82 21.40
C HIS A 189 4.93 -10.58 20.49
N SER A 190 5.31 -11.77 20.01
CA SER A 190 4.52 -12.52 19.03
C SER A 190 4.52 -14.02 19.31
N TYR A 191 3.42 -14.66 18.98
CA TYR A 191 3.25 -16.11 19.02
C TYR A 191 2.14 -16.56 18.07
N VAL A 192 2.15 -17.86 17.73
CA VAL A 192 1.09 -18.49 16.94
C VAL A 192 0.03 -19.08 17.89
N ASP A 193 -1.23 -18.69 17.70
CA ASP A 193 -2.39 -19.34 18.33
C ASP A 193 -3.24 -20.02 17.25
N LYS A 194 -3.11 -21.35 17.15
CA LYS A 194 -3.78 -22.20 16.15
C LYS A 194 -3.51 -21.74 14.71
N ASP A 195 -4.47 -21.02 14.12
CA ASP A 195 -4.47 -20.54 12.75
C ASP A 195 -4.30 -19.02 12.65
N LYS A 196 -3.81 -18.39 13.72
CA LYS A 196 -3.59 -16.96 13.81
C LYS A 196 -2.21 -16.62 14.34
N VAL A 197 -1.65 -15.52 13.86
CA VAL A 197 -0.48 -14.87 14.48
C VAL A 197 -0.99 -13.79 15.40
N VAL A 198 -0.61 -13.85 16.67
CA VAL A 198 -0.97 -12.86 17.68
C VAL A 198 0.27 -12.05 18.03
N MET A 199 0.13 -10.72 17.99
CA MET A 199 1.17 -9.78 18.36
C MET A 199 0.65 -8.88 19.47
N THR A 200 1.46 -8.66 20.51
CA THR A 200 1.11 -7.83 21.66
C THR A 200 2.21 -6.84 21.99
N TYR A 201 1.82 -5.63 22.36
CA TYR A 201 2.74 -4.58 22.79
C TYR A 201 2.14 -3.84 23.98
N THR A 202 2.98 -3.54 24.98
CA THR A 202 2.60 -2.72 26.12
C THR A 202 3.30 -1.37 25.97
N SER A 203 2.51 -0.37 25.62
CA SER A 203 2.97 1.00 25.48
C SER A 203 2.88 1.69 26.85
N ALA A 204 3.98 2.26 27.31
CA ALA A 204 4.09 2.79 28.68
C ALA A 204 3.27 4.08 28.89
N ASP A 205 2.96 4.45 30.14
CA ASP A 205 2.39 5.78 30.40
C ASP A 205 3.37 6.85 29.91
N LYS A 206 2.88 7.85 29.17
CA LYS A 206 3.66 8.93 28.56
C LYS A 206 4.59 8.55 27.40
N GLU A 207 4.54 7.31 26.92
CA GLU A 207 5.18 6.96 25.66
C GLU A 207 4.60 7.83 24.54
N GLU A 208 5.46 8.55 23.81
CA GLU A 208 5.10 9.56 22.80
C GLU A 208 4.12 10.64 23.32
N GLY A 209 4.10 10.86 24.64
CA GLY A 209 3.21 11.80 25.35
C GLY A 209 1.81 11.26 25.70
N TYR A 210 1.45 10.05 25.23
CA TYR A 210 0.12 9.50 25.41
C TYR A 210 -0.20 9.18 26.88
N PRO A 211 -1.39 9.55 27.39
CA PRO A 211 -1.77 9.27 28.77
C PRO A 211 -2.14 7.79 28.98
N GLY A 212 -1.66 7.21 30.07
CA GLY A 212 -1.95 5.85 30.51
C GLY A 212 -1.11 4.78 29.82
N VAL A 213 -0.93 3.67 30.53
CA VAL A 213 -0.40 2.44 29.94
C VAL A 213 -1.47 1.86 29.02
N LEU A 214 -1.07 1.46 27.81
CA LEU A 214 -1.94 0.81 26.83
C LEU A 214 -1.40 -0.59 26.51
N GLN A 215 -2.24 -1.61 26.68
CA GLN A 215 -1.97 -2.96 26.18
C GLN A 215 -2.68 -3.13 24.85
N ALA A 216 -1.91 -3.26 23.77
CA ALA A 216 -2.41 -3.46 22.43
C ALA A 216 -2.18 -4.91 21.97
N GLN A 217 -3.12 -5.43 21.20
CA GLN A 217 -3.04 -6.74 20.56
C GLN A 217 -3.51 -6.63 19.11
N ILE A 218 -2.73 -7.21 18.20
CA ILE A 218 -3.06 -7.35 16.77
C ILE A 218 -3.06 -8.84 16.44
N THR A 219 -4.10 -9.31 15.77
CA THR A 219 -4.21 -10.69 15.31
C THR A 219 -4.35 -10.74 13.80
N PHE A 220 -3.50 -11.53 13.16
CA PHE A 220 -3.55 -11.82 11.72
C PHE A 220 -4.06 -13.22 11.49
N LYS A 221 -5.08 -13.36 10.65
CA LYS A 221 -5.62 -14.65 10.24
C LYS A 221 -5.86 -14.67 8.74
N LEU A 222 -5.31 -15.68 8.06
CA LEU A 222 -5.65 -15.98 6.67
C LEU A 222 -6.71 -17.09 6.64
N THR A 223 -7.85 -16.83 6.03
CA THR A 223 -8.95 -17.80 5.88
C THR A 223 -8.81 -18.62 4.59
N SER A 224 -9.49 -19.76 4.52
CA SER A 224 -9.61 -20.57 3.30
C SER A 224 -10.34 -19.85 2.16
N THR A 225 -11.15 -18.83 2.48
CA THR A 225 -11.88 -17.99 1.52
C THR A 225 -11.09 -16.76 1.06
N ASN A 226 -9.75 -16.79 1.12
CA ASN A 226 -8.84 -15.73 0.67
C ASN A 226 -9.04 -14.39 1.40
N GLN A 227 -9.37 -14.43 2.68
CA GLN A 227 -9.49 -13.22 3.51
C GLN A 227 -8.35 -13.17 4.53
N LEU A 228 -7.57 -12.08 4.49
CA LEU A 228 -6.72 -11.67 5.61
C LEU A 228 -7.57 -10.83 6.56
N ILE A 229 -7.81 -11.36 7.75
CA ILE A 229 -8.51 -10.67 8.83
C ILE A 229 -7.44 -10.12 9.78
N VAL A 230 -7.44 -8.79 9.93
CA VAL A 230 -6.62 -8.07 10.90
C VAL A 230 -7.54 -7.55 11.99
N GLN A 231 -7.42 -8.10 13.20
CA GLN A 231 -8.20 -7.67 14.35
C GLN A 231 -7.29 -6.95 15.34
N THR A 232 -7.65 -5.73 15.71
CA THR A 232 -6.95 -4.97 16.74
C THR A 232 -7.81 -4.86 17.98
N SER A 233 -7.20 -4.97 19.14
CA SER A 233 -7.84 -4.71 20.41
C SER A 233 -6.88 -4.04 21.39
N ALA A 234 -7.41 -3.22 22.28
CA ALA A 234 -6.58 -2.59 23.30
C ALA A 234 -7.35 -2.26 24.57
N THR A 235 -6.62 -2.22 25.69
CA THR A 235 -7.11 -1.78 27.00
C THR A 235 -6.14 -0.79 27.62
N CYS A 236 -6.63 0.17 28.40
CA CYS A 236 -5.81 1.23 28.98
C CYS A 236 -5.99 1.36 30.50
N SER A 237 -4.99 1.96 31.16
CA SER A 237 -5.07 2.35 32.58
C SER A 237 -5.65 3.76 32.81
N LYS A 238 -5.61 4.63 31.79
CA LYS A 238 -6.22 5.97 31.79
C LYS A 238 -6.88 6.24 30.43
N PRO A 239 -7.93 7.09 30.36
CA PRO A 239 -8.48 7.54 29.09
C PRO A 239 -7.39 8.06 28.14
N SER A 240 -7.32 7.51 26.93
CA SER A 240 -6.24 7.80 25.97
C SER A 240 -6.77 7.85 24.54
N PRO A 241 -6.24 8.73 23.65
CA PRO A 241 -6.51 8.65 22.22
C PRO A 241 -6.07 7.30 21.65
N ILE A 242 -6.82 6.77 20.69
CA ILE A 242 -6.46 5.52 20.01
C ILE A 242 -6.98 5.44 18.57
N SER A 243 -6.14 4.98 17.65
CA SER A 243 -6.50 4.53 16.30
C SER A 243 -5.36 3.64 15.80
N ILE A 244 -5.61 2.35 15.56
CA ILE A 244 -4.56 1.39 15.15
C ILE A 244 -4.84 0.87 13.74
N ALA A 245 -4.15 1.41 12.75
CA ALA A 245 -4.36 1.07 11.33
C ALA A 245 -3.12 0.42 10.73
N HIS A 246 -3.22 -0.17 9.53
CA HIS A 246 -2.07 -0.70 8.80
C HIS A 246 -1.87 0.08 7.51
N ASN A 247 -0.61 0.43 7.21
CA ASN A 247 -0.27 1.26 6.05
C ASN A 247 0.15 0.40 4.85
N LEU A 248 -0.82 -0.19 4.16
CA LEU A 248 -0.59 -1.17 3.09
C LEU A 248 -0.65 -0.53 1.71
N TYR A 249 0.45 -0.58 0.95
CA TYR A 249 0.56 0.01 -0.39
C TYR A 249 0.48 -1.07 -1.47
N PHE A 250 -0.56 -0.99 -2.31
CA PHE A 250 -0.89 -2.02 -3.28
C PHE A 250 -0.58 -1.61 -4.72
N ASN A 251 -0.07 -2.57 -5.49
CA ASN A 251 -0.09 -2.58 -6.95
C ASN A 251 -0.42 -4.03 -7.39
N LEU A 252 -1.67 -4.27 -7.82
CA LEU A 252 -2.18 -5.61 -8.13
C LEU A 252 -1.59 -6.22 -9.42
N ALA A 253 -0.87 -5.43 -10.22
CA ALA A 253 -0.04 -5.95 -11.29
C ALA A 253 1.21 -6.66 -10.73
N GLY A 254 1.68 -6.20 -9.56
CA GLY A 254 2.91 -6.61 -8.87
C GLY A 254 3.56 -5.37 -8.26
N HIS A 255 4.19 -5.49 -7.08
CA HIS A 255 4.72 -4.34 -6.35
C HIS A 255 5.77 -3.53 -7.12
N GLY A 256 6.52 -4.17 -8.02
CA GLY A 256 7.57 -3.55 -8.85
C GLY A 256 7.08 -2.97 -10.18
N MET A 257 5.79 -3.04 -10.49
CA MET A 257 5.27 -2.67 -11.82
C MET A 257 5.12 -1.15 -12.02
N GLY A 258 5.22 -0.37 -10.95
CA GLY A 258 5.32 1.09 -11.02
C GLY A 258 4.06 1.82 -11.52
N PRO A 259 4.23 3.10 -11.92
CA PRO A 259 3.09 4.01 -12.12
C PRO A 259 2.19 3.70 -13.32
N GLU A 260 2.76 3.18 -14.42
CA GLU A 260 1.97 2.82 -15.59
C GLU A 260 1.00 1.68 -15.30
N ALA A 261 1.43 0.71 -14.48
CA ALA A 261 0.54 -0.33 -13.99
C ALA A 261 -0.51 0.21 -13.01
N LEU A 262 -0.15 1.13 -12.11
CA LEU A 262 -1.11 1.74 -11.19
C LEU A 262 -2.26 2.43 -11.95
N LYS A 263 -1.95 3.17 -13.01
CA LYS A 263 -2.93 3.87 -13.85
C LYS A 263 -4.00 2.95 -14.46
N GLN A 264 -3.68 1.67 -14.67
CA GLN A 264 -4.59 0.66 -15.22
C GLN A 264 -5.58 0.11 -14.19
N HIS A 265 -5.39 0.40 -12.90
CA HIS A 265 -6.30 -0.07 -11.87
C HIS A 265 -7.65 0.64 -11.95
N VAL A 266 -8.68 -0.04 -11.45
CA VAL A 266 -10.03 0.50 -11.27
C VAL A 266 -10.33 0.53 -9.78
N ILE A 267 -10.72 1.71 -9.28
CA ILE A 267 -11.04 1.92 -7.87
C ILE A 267 -12.54 2.12 -7.67
N LEU A 268 -13.03 1.62 -6.54
CA LEU A 268 -14.35 1.90 -6.01
C LEU A 268 -14.26 2.09 -4.50
N ILE A 269 -14.85 3.16 -3.97
CA ILE A 269 -14.93 3.43 -2.52
C ILE A 269 -16.39 3.67 -2.13
N ASN A 270 -16.83 2.97 -1.09
CA ASN A 270 -18.17 3.11 -0.52
C ASN A 270 -18.23 4.29 0.47
N ALA A 271 -18.08 5.49 -0.07
CA ALA A 271 -18.13 6.75 0.67
C ALA A 271 -18.97 7.78 -0.08
N ASP A 272 -19.90 8.43 0.60
CA ASP A 272 -20.69 9.54 0.06
C ASP A 272 -20.08 10.91 0.35
N ARG A 273 -19.09 10.94 1.24
CA ARG A 273 -18.41 12.16 1.66
C ARG A 273 -16.90 11.94 1.84
N TRP A 274 -16.15 13.02 1.76
CA TRP A 274 -14.71 13.06 2.03
C TRP A 274 -14.39 14.25 2.95
N MET A 275 -13.28 14.17 3.68
CA MET A 275 -12.85 15.25 4.55
C MET A 275 -12.09 16.30 3.76
N LEU A 276 -12.65 17.52 3.73
CA LEU A 276 -12.05 18.65 3.04
C LEU A 276 -10.70 18.99 3.68
N THR A 277 -9.69 19.13 2.83
CA THR A 277 -8.38 19.67 3.19
C THR A 277 -8.29 21.13 2.78
N ASP A 278 -7.63 21.92 3.59
CA ASP A 278 -7.29 23.30 3.28
C ASP A 278 -6.23 23.31 2.18
N PRO A 279 -6.45 24.03 1.06
CA PRO A 279 -5.56 23.97 -0.10
C PRO A 279 -4.21 24.66 0.13
N GLU A 280 -4.12 25.61 1.06
CA GLU A 280 -2.88 26.34 1.34
C GLU A 280 -2.00 25.57 2.33
N THR A 281 -2.61 25.04 3.39
CA THR A 281 -1.89 24.37 4.49
C THR A 281 -1.86 22.85 4.35
N GLY A 282 -2.71 22.27 3.51
CA GLY A 282 -2.90 20.82 3.39
C GLY A 282 -3.60 20.17 4.58
N LYS A 283 -3.97 20.94 5.62
CA LYS A 283 -4.55 20.40 6.86
C LYS A 283 -6.00 20.00 6.67
N PHE A 284 -6.45 18.98 7.39
CA PHE A 284 -7.85 18.62 7.41
C PHE A 284 -8.66 19.74 8.06
N THR A 285 -9.80 20.11 7.47
CA THR A 285 -10.69 21.18 7.99
C THR A 285 -11.76 20.66 8.95
N GLY A 286 -11.90 19.33 9.04
CA GLY A 286 -12.98 18.66 9.75
C GLY A 286 -14.34 18.71 9.04
N GLU A 287 -14.48 19.45 7.94
CA GLU A 287 -15.71 19.49 7.14
C GLU A 287 -15.81 18.26 6.22
N LEU A 288 -17.00 17.65 6.16
CA LEU A 288 -17.29 16.54 5.26
C LEU A 288 -18.05 17.03 4.03
N GLN A 289 -17.41 16.96 2.86
CA GLN A 289 -17.98 17.36 1.58
C GLN A 289 -18.57 16.17 0.82
N ASN A 290 -19.67 16.39 0.09
CA ASN A 290 -20.29 15.34 -0.73
C ASN A 290 -19.36 15.00 -1.91
N VAL A 291 -19.19 13.71 -2.21
CA VAL A 291 -18.38 13.27 -3.35
C VAL A 291 -19.09 13.48 -4.68
N GLY A 292 -20.43 13.53 -4.70
CA GLY A 292 -21.25 13.56 -5.91
C GLY A 292 -20.86 14.67 -6.89
N ALA A 293 -20.77 14.33 -8.16
CA ALA A 293 -20.35 15.24 -9.24
C ALA A 293 -18.93 15.84 -9.08
N THR A 294 -18.06 15.21 -8.29
CA THR A 294 -16.64 15.58 -8.16
C THR A 294 -15.72 14.44 -8.60
N TYR A 295 -14.42 14.70 -8.68
CA TYR A 295 -13.40 13.65 -8.91
C TYR A 295 -13.22 12.71 -7.70
N PHE A 296 -13.88 13.00 -6.58
CA PHE A 296 -14.00 12.10 -5.43
C PHE A 296 -15.18 11.12 -5.58
N ASP A 297 -16.04 11.26 -6.60
CA ASP A 297 -17.14 10.32 -6.85
C ASP A 297 -16.64 9.01 -7.49
N VAL A 298 -16.07 8.16 -6.64
CA VAL A 298 -15.61 6.80 -6.98
C VAL A 298 -16.51 5.73 -6.36
N ARG A 299 -17.79 6.07 -6.10
CA ARG A 299 -18.81 5.08 -5.69
C ARG A 299 -19.16 4.12 -6.82
N VAL A 300 -19.00 4.59 -8.06
CA VAL A 300 -19.02 3.79 -9.29
C VAL A 300 -17.56 3.48 -9.66
N PRO A 301 -17.22 2.26 -10.14
CA PRO A 301 -15.85 1.94 -10.50
C PRO A 301 -15.26 2.94 -11.51
N ARG A 302 -14.10 3.52 -11.20
CA ARG A 302 -13.38 4.45 -12.08
C ARG A 302 -11.94 4.00 -12.32
N PRO A 303 -11.44 4.04 -13.56
CA PRO A 303 -10.02 3.84 -13.83
C PRO A 303 -9.18 4.95 -13.18
N VAL A 304 -8.10 4.56 -12.50
CA VAL A 304 -7.16 5.50 -11.85
C VAL A 304 -6.59 6.48 -12.87
N SER A 305 -6.26 6.02 -14.08
CA SER A 305 -5.81 6.86 -15.21
C SER A 305 -6.71 8.05 -15.55
N LYS A 306 -8.01 7.99 -15.26
CA LYS A 306 -8.97 9.06 -15.61
C LYS A 306 -9.14 10.12 -14.53
N ILE A 307 -8.72 9.81 -13.31
CA ILE A 307 -9.00 10.63 -12.12
C ILE A 307 -7.72 11.19 -11.50
N LEU A 308 -6.60 10.47 -11.55
CA LEU A 308 -5.36 10.80 -10.82
C LEU A 308 -4.92 12.25 -10.98
N ASN A 309 -4.73 12.71 -12.23
CA ASN A 309 -4.28 14.07 -12.54
C ASN A 309 -5.35 15.16 -12.32
N ARG A 310 -6.59 14.78 -11.99
CA ARG A 310 -7.70 15.71 -11.75
C ARG A 310 -7.95 15.95 -10.27
N VAL A 311 -7.38 15.10 -9.40
CA VAL A 311 -7.44 15.30 -7.96
C VAL A 311 -6.45 16.41 -7.58
N PRO A 312 -6.87 17.42 -6.79
CA PRO A 312 -5.96 18.43 -6.26
C PRO A 312 -4.75 17.78 -5.56
N GLY A 313 -3.56 18.34 -5.75
CA GLY A 313 -2.31 17.76 -5.23
C GLY A 313 -1.77 16.58 -6.05
N GLY A 314 -2.25 16.39 -7.29
CA GLY A 314 -1.68 15.44 -8.26
C GLY A 314 -2.09 13.98 -8.05
N GLY A 315 -3.02 13.69 -7.15
CA GLY A 315 -3.52 12.33 -6.87
C GLY A 315 -4.27 12.30 -5.54
N TYR A 316 -4.68 11.11 -5.09
CA TYR A 316 -5.32 11.01 -3.78
C TYR A 316 -4.28 11.12 -2.64
N ASN A 317 -4.61 11.93 -1.64
CA ASN A 317 -4.11 11.89 -0.27
C ASN A 317 -5.23 12.38 0.66
N HIS A 318 -6.36 11.66 0.67
CA HIS A 318 -7.61 12.17 1.23
C HIS A 318 -8.29 11.12 2.11
N ASN A 319 -8.98 11.60 3.15
CA ASN A 319 -9.78 10.76 4.03
C ASN A 319 -11.24 10.70 3.55
N PHE A 320 -11.72 9.50 3.25
CA PHE A 320 -13.11 9.25 2.84
C PHE A 320 -13.95 8.81 4.03
N ALA A 321 -15.10 9.46 4.23
CA ALA A 321 -16.08 9.08 5.24
C ALA A 321 -16.89 7.88 4.73
N LEU A 322 -16.68 6.70 5.32
CA LEU A 322 -17.32 5.47 4.86
C LEU A 322 -18.83 5.50 5.13
N THR A 323 -19.60 5.08 4.13
CA THR A 323 -21.05 4.94 4.24
C THR A 323 -21.36 3.69 5.07
N LYS A 324 -21.84 3.90 6.30
CA LYS A 324 -22.17 2.83 7.25
C LYS A 324 -23.68 2.66 7.40
N GLY A 325 -24.12 1.40 7.40
CA GLY A 325 -25.46 1.02 7.83
C GLY A 325 -25.61 1.03 9.36
N LEU A 326 -26.77 0.59 9.85
CA LEU A 326 -26.98 0.31 11.27
C LEU A 326 -26.79 -1.20 11.52
N PRO A 327 -26.04 -1.60 12.57
CA PRO A 327 -25.32 -0.75 13.53
C PRO A 327 -24.04 -0.13 12.91
N LYS A 328 -23.67 1.08 13.36
CA LYS A 328 -22.50 1.83 12.83
C LYS A 328 -21.15 1.10 12.98
N LYS A 329 -21.05 0.16 13.92
CA LYS A 329 -19.87 -0.68 14.17
C LYS A 329 -19.87 -2.00 13.38
N ALA A 330 -20.83 -2.20 12.47
CA ALA A 330 -20.82 -3.36 11.60
C ALA A 330 -19.60 -3.31 10.67
N ILE A 331 -19.00 -4.48 10.43
CA ILE A 331 -18.00 -4.65 9.38
C ILE A 331 -18.74 -4.57 8.05
N THR A 332 -18.46 -3.51 7.28
CA THR A 332 -19.11 -3.26 5.99
C THR A 332 -18.08 -3.14 4.89
N PHE A 333 -18.52 -3.33 3.65
CA PHE A 333 -17.71 -3.04 2.47
C PHE A 333 -17.26 -1.57 2.46
N ALA A 334 -15.96 -1.34 2.24
CA ALA A 334 -15.33 -0.03 2.25
C ALA A 334 -14.75 0.36 0.89
N ALA A 335 -14.00 -0.54 0.25
CA ALA A 335 -13.41 -0.28 -1.06
C ALA A 335 -13.15 -1.57 -1.84
N ARG A 336 -13.01 -1.42 -3.17
CA ARG A 336 -12.51 -2.45 -4.07
C ARG A 336 -11.46 -1.84 -5.01
N LEU A 337 -10.36 -2.56 -5.18
CA LEU A 337 -9.33 -2.29 -6.17
C LEU A 337 -9.27 -3.47 -7.15
N VAL A 338 -9.26 -3.18 -8.45
CA VAL A 338 -9.20 -4.20 -9.51
C VAL A 338 -8.10 -3.83 -10.49
N HIS A 339 -7.33 -4.82 -10.94
CA HIS A 339 -6.41 -4.67 -12.07
C HIS A 339 -6.87 -5.57 -13.22
N PRO A 340 -7.51 -5.00 -14.27
CA PRO A 340 -8.12 -5.78 -15.34
C PRO A 340 -7.15 -6.70 -16.07
N GLU A 341 -5.91 -6.27 -16.31
CA GLU A 341 -4.93 -7.05 -17.08
C GLU A 341 -4.54 -8.35 -16.36
N SER A 342 -4.26 -8.30 -15.06
CA SER A 342 -4.01 -9.54 -14.28
C SER A 342 -5.31 -10.24 -13.87
N GLY A 343 -6.44 -9.54 -13.88
CA GLY A 343 -7.70 -10.03 -13.31
C GLY A 343 -7.72 -10.07 -11.79
N ARG A 344 -6.61 -9.71 -11.10
CA ARG A 344 -6.56 -9.64 -9.63
C ARG A 344 -7.49 -8.55 -9.12
N PHE A 345 -8.19 -8.83 -8.03
CA PHE A 345 -8.93 -7.84 -7.28
C PHE A 345 -8.72 -8.02 -5.77
N MET A 346 -8.90 -6.94 -5.05
CA MET A 346 -9.03 -6.95 -3.60
C MET A 346 -10.24 -6.14 -3.14
N GLU A 347 -10.86 -6.58 -2.05
CA GLU A 347 -11.92 -5.88 -1.34
C GLU A 347 -11.48 -5.59 0.09
N ILE A 348 -11.92 -4.45 0.61
CA ILE A 348 -11.69 -4.05 1.99
C ILE A 348 -13.04 -3.98 2.68
N HIS A 349 -13.16 -4.69 3.80
CA HIS A 349 -14.30 -4.58 4.70
C HIS A 349 -13.80 -4.17 6.08
N THR A 350 -14.46 -3.24 6.74
CA THR A 350 -14.00 -2.75 8.04
C THR A 350 -15.14 -2.21 8.89
N ASP A 351 -14.94 -2.11 10.21
CA ASP A 351 -15.80 -1.39 11.15
C ASP A 351 -15.31 0.04 11.44
N TYR A 352 -14.16 0.46 10.90
CA TYR A 352 -13.68 1.85 10.95
C TYR A 352 -14.64 2.84 10.28
N PRO A 353 -14.75 4.09 10.75
CA PRO A 353 -15.64 5.09 10.17
C PRO A 353 -15.08 5.72 8.89
N SER A 354 -13.78 5.64 8.63
CA SER A 354 -13.13 6.31 7.52
C SER A 354 -12.07 5.45 6.82
N LEU A 355 -11.68 5.87 5.63
CA LEU A 355 -10.63 5.26 4.83
C LEU A 355 -9.73 6.35 4.26
N HIS A 356 -8.48 6.42 4.70
CA HIS A 356 -7.47 7.29 4.10
C HIS A 356 -6.91 6.63 2.85
N VAL A 357 -6.95 7.36 1.73
CA VAL A 357 -6.50 6.87 0.43
C VAL A 357 -5.39 7.74 -0.08
N THR A 358 -4.23 7.11 -0.33
CA THR A 358 -3.10 7.76 -0.97
C THR A 358 -2.67 7.02 -2.23
N THR A 359 -2.42 7.75 -3.32
CA THR A 359 -1.82 7.21 -4.54
C THR A 359 -0.30 7.43 -4.55
N SER A 360 0.33 7.31 -3.38
CA SER A 360 1.78 7.41 -3.21
C SER A 360 2.37 8.72 -3.73
N ASN A 361 1.64 9.83 -3.55
CA ASN A 361 2.07 11.15 -4.03
C ASN A 361 3.33 11.67 -3.31
N HIS A 362 3.64 11.12 -2.13
CA HIS A 362 4.77 11.49 -1.30
C HIS A 362 6.04 10.67 -1.59
N LEU A 363 5.95 9.59 -2.37
CA LEU A 363 7.13 8.83 -2.75
C LEU A 363 8.01 9.65 -3.69
N PRO A 364 9.34 9.44 -3.70
CA PRO A 364 10.26 10.20 -4.54
C PRO A 364 9.84 10.20 -6.02
N ASN A 365 10.00 11.34 -6.67
CA ASN A 365 9.71 11.50 -8.08
C ASN A 365 11.01 11.81 -8.85
N PRO A 366 11.73 10.78 -9.33
CA PRO A 366 12.99 10.97 -10.04
C PRO A 366 12.79 11.69 -11.40
N ASP A 367 11.56 11.67 -11.93
CA ASP A 367 11.20 12.30 -13.20
C ASP A 367 10.91 13.81 -13.04
N LYS A 368 10.89 14.33 -11.80
CA LYS A 368 10.73 15.77 -11.53
C LYS A 368 12.10 16.44 -11.70
N LEU A 369 12.31 17.14 -12.83
CA LEU A 369 13.46 18.01 -13.00
C LEU A 369 13.43 19.12 -11.95
N PHE A 370 14.37 19.09 -11.01
CA PHE A 370 14.73 20.30 -10.26
C PHE A 370 15.37 21.27 -11.26
N GLY A 371 14.76 22.44 -11.41
CA GLY A 371 15.32 23.49 -12.25
C GLY A 371 16.61 24.00 -11.63
N LEU A 372 17.75 23.78 -12.30
CA LEU A 372 18.91 24.65 -12.18
C LEU A 372 18.42 26.10 -12.34
N PHE A 373 18.87 26.98 -11.44
CA PHE A 373 18.35 28.33 -11.12
C PHE A 373 17.24 28.32 -10.07
N GLY A 374 17.62 28.74 -8.86
CA GLY A 374 16.71 29.00 -7.74
C GLY A 374 15.54 29.91 -8.11
N GLU A 375 14.52 29.78 -7.27
CA GLU A 375 13.09 30.08 -7.50
C GLU A 375 12.36 28.91 -8.16
N ASP A 376 11.50 28.28 -7.36
CA ASP A 376 10.46 27.37 -7.78
C ASP A 376 9.74 27.97 -8.99
N LYS A 377 10.10 27.50 -10.19
CA LYS A 377 9.16 27.56 -11.30
C LYS A 377 8.10 26.54 -10.96
N GLU A 378 7.07 27.02 -10.26
CA GLU A 378 5.71 26.52 -10.36
C GLU A 378 5.53 26.01 -11.79
N ASP A 379 5.26 24.71 -11.88
CA ASP A 379 4.91 24.09 -13.14
C ASP A 379 3.73 24.90 -13.70
N LYS A 380 3.99 25.73 -14.72
CA LYS A 380 2.97 26.60 -15.33
C LYS A 380 1.89 25.81 -16.08
N SER A 381 1.93 24.47 -16.03
CA SER A 381 0.79 23.63 -16.38
C SER A 381 -0.20 23.44 -15.22
N ILE A 382 0.21 23.74 -13.97
CA ILE A 382 -0.61 23.80 -12.75
C ILE A 382 -1.36 25.15 -12.65
N ASP A 383 -0.83 26.22 -13.25
CA ASP A 383 -1.46 27.57 -13.29
C ASP A 383 -2.70 27.70 -14.19
N LYS A 384 -3.15 26.63 -14.84
CA LYS A 384 -4.46 26.63 -15.52
C LYS A 384 -5.64 26.26 -14.62
N LEU A 385 -5.40 26.04 -13.32
CA LEU A 385 -6.45 25.73 -12.34
C LEU A 385 -6.92 26.95 -11.51
N GLU A 386 -6.51 28.17 -11.87
CA GLU A 386 -7.08 29.41 -11.31
C GLU A 386 -8.46 29.80 -11.88
N PHE A 387 -9.08 29.01 -12.77
CA PHE A 387 -10.38 29.39 -13.37
C PHE A 387 -11.63 29.11 -12.52
N LEU A 388 -11.53 28.84 -11.20
CA LEU A 388 -12.73 28.65 -10.37
C LEU A 388 -12.76 29.36 -9.01
N CYS A 389 -11.74 30.15 -8.64
CA CYS A 389 -11.72 30.82 -7.33
C CYS A 389 -11.51 32.34 -7.33
N LYS A 390 -11.49 33.02 -8.48
CA LYS A 390 -11.38 34.50 -8.52
C LYS A 390 -12.47 35.13 -9.38
N GLU A 391 -13.65 35.32 -8.79
CA GLU A 391 -14.38 36.59 -8.92
C GLU A 391 -14.97 36.94 -7.55
N LYS A 392 -14.21 37.76 -6.80
CA LYS A 392 -14.78 38.56 -5.71
C LYS A 392 -15.74 39.57 -6.35
N GLY A 393 -17.04 39.30 -6.29
CA GLY A 393 -18.09 40.28 -6.46
C GLY A 393 -18.51 40.80 -5.10
N GLU A 394 -18.50 42.12 -4.95
CA GLU A 394 -18.96 42.86 -3.77
C GLU A 394 -20.43 42.53 -3.44
N GLU A 395 -20.74 42.46 -2.14
CA GLU A 395 -22.05 42.42 -1.49
C GLU A 395 -23.26 41.80 -2.24
N GLY A 396 -23.69 40.62 -1.77
CA GLY A 396 -25.08 40.15 -1.90
C GLY A 396 -25.32 39.03 -2.92
N ASP A 397 -25.95 37.96 -2.45
CA ASP A 397 -26.58 36.85 -3.20
C ASP A 397 -25.69 35.89 -4.01
N TRP A 398 -25.46 34.72 -3.40
CA TRP A 398 -25.02 33.50 -4.09
C TRP A 398 -26.14 32.96 -4.99
N MET A 399 -26.09 33.24 -6.29
CA MET A 399 -26.91 32.56 -7.30
C MET A 399 -26.03 31.79 -8.29
N TRP A 400 -26.12 30.45 -8.23
CA TRP A 400 -25.71 29.59 -9.34
C TRP A 400 -26.54 29.90 -10.59
N PRO A 401 -25.99 29.78 -11.81
CA PRO A 401 -26.79 29.89 -13.03
C PRO A 401 -27.95 28.88 -13.02
N LYS A 402 -29.18 29.38 -12.98
CA LYS A 402 -30.45 28.63 -13.06
C LYS A 402 -30.69 27.97 -14.43
N ARG A 403 -29.68 27.37 -15.05
CA ARG A 403 -29.82 26.67 -16.33
C ARG A 403 -29.12 25.31 -16.36
N MET A 404 -29.34 24.53 -15.31
CA MET A 404 -29.35 23.05 -15.37
C MET A 404 -30.19 22.43 -14.24
N MET A 405 -31.10 23.20 -13.65
CA MET A 405 -32.19 22.67 -12.81
C MET A 405 -33.49 22.73 -13.61
N SER A 406 -33.72 21.71 -14.44
CA SER A 406 -35.07 21.36 -14.90
C SER A 406 -35.27 19.87 -14.70
N THR A 407 -36.02 19.55 -13.63
CA THR A 407 -36.87 18.35 -13.49
C THR A 407 -36.28 17.03 -13.98
N MET A 408 -35.47 16.39 -13.14
CA MET A 408 -35.39 14.93 -13.09
C MET A 408 -35.54 14.50 -11.64
N GLU A 409 -36.78 14.22 -11.23
CA GLU A 409 -37.07 13.50 -10.00
C GLU A 409 -36.53 12.08 -10.16
N TYR A 410 -35.47 11.74 -9.42
CA TYR A 410 -35.08 10.35 -9.25
C TYR A 410 -36.05 9.66 -8.27
N PRO A 411 -36.63 8.50 -8.62
CA PRO A 411 -37.56 7.82 -7.74
C PRO A 411 -36.87 7.37 -6.45
N ARG A 412 -37.51 7.63 -5.31
CA ARG A 412 -37.16 7.09 -4.00
C ARG A 412 -37.06 5.55 -4.06
N PRO A 413 -36.18 4.91 -3.27
CA PRO A 413 -36.11 3.45 -3.24
C PRO A 413 -37.44 2.87 -2.75
N LEU A 414 -38.10 2.11 -3.61
CA LEU A 414 -39.29 1.34 -3.26
C LEU A 414 -38.92 0.26 -2.25
N SER A 415 -39.68 0.21 -1.16
CA SER A 415 -39.76 -0.91 -0.23
C SER A 415 -39.98 -2.23 -0.99
N ILE A 416 -39.20 -3.24 -0.61
CA ILE A 416 -39.29 -4.63 -1.08
C ILE A 416 -40.71 -5.16 -0.83
N PRO A 417 -41.47 -5.61 -1.84
CA PRO A 417 -42.66 -6.42 -1.63
C PRO A 417 -42.27 -7.91 -1.51
N GLU A 418 -42.95 -8.59 -0.60
CA GLU A 418 -42.81 -10.01 -0.29
C GLU A 418 -43.01 -10.92 -1.51
N GLU A 419 -42.40 -12.10 -1.44
CA GLU A 419 -42.48 -13.20 -2.41
C GLU A 419 -43.94 -13.63 -2.64
N GLU A 420 -44.48 -13.34 -3.82
CA GLU A 420 -45.35 -14.20 -4.63
C GLU A 420 -45.74 -13.41 -5.90
N HIS A 421 -45.86 -14.09 -7.05
CA HIS A 421 -46.18 -13.55 -8.39
C HIS A 421 -45.00 -13.11 -9.30
N VAL A 422 -44.07 -14.03 -9.59
CA VAL A 422 -43.26 -14.00 -10.83
C VAL A 422 -43.50 -15.27 -11.64
N PHE A 423 -44.73 -15.45 -12.12
CA PHE A 423 -45.07 -16.49 -13.11
C PHE A 423 -46.28 -16.06 -13.96
N LYS A 424 -46.20 -14.86 -14.56
CA LYS A 424 -47.16 -14.43 -15.60
C LYS A 424 -46.67 -13.20 -16.39
N ARG A 425 -45.51 -13.30 -17.04
CA ARG A 425 -45.10 -12.30 -18.04
C ARG A 425 -44.04 -12.76 -19.05
N PHE A 426 -43.99 -14.06 -19.32
CA PHE A 426 -43.12 -14.66 -20.34
C PHE A 426 -43.88 -15.28 -21.53
N SER A 427 -45.19 -15.03 -21.66
CA SER A 427 -46.04 -15.63 -22.70
C SER A 427 -46.62 -14.66 -23.72
N GLU A 428 -46.27 -13.38 -23.69
CA GLU A 428 -46.83 -12.37 -24.60
C GLU A 428 -45.73 -11.40 -25.04
N MET A 429 -44.83 -11.87 -25.89
CA MET A 429 -43.98 -11.04 -26.77
C MET A 429 -43.26 -11.97 -27.77
N SER A 430 -44.04 -12.78 -28.46
CA SER A 430 -43.72 -13.28 -29.79
C SER A 430 -44.85 -12.81 -30.71
N LEU A 431 -44.52 -12.53 -31.97
CA LEU A 431 -45.37 -11.94 -33.03
C LEU A 431 -45.33 -10.39 -33.08
N THR A 432 -44.46 -9.85 -33.93
CA THR A 432 -44.85 -9.32 -35.26
C THR A 432 -43.62 -8.71 -35.96
N GLU A 433 -43.14 -9.39 -37.00
CA GLU A 433 -42.43 -8.79 -38.13
C GLU A 433 -43.46 -8.53 -39.26
N GLN A 434 -43.38 -7.37 -39.93
CA GLN A 434 -43.24 -7.21 -41.40
C GLN A 434 -43.72 -5.85 -41.94
N SER A 435 -42.93 -5.37 -42.93
CA SER A 435 -43.23 -4.41 -44.04
C SER A 435 -43.16 -2.90 -43.69
N THR A 436 -42.54 -2.00 -44.46
CA THR A 436 -42.09 -1.95 -45.88
C THR A 436 -40.90 -0.99 -46.11
N GLU A 437 -40.13 -1.25 -47.16
CA GLU A 437 -39.08 -0.44 -47.82
C GLU A 437 -39.64 0.76 -48.62
N GLU A 438 -38.83 1.83 -48.71
CA GLU A 438 -38.59 2.78 -49.83
C GLU A 438 -37.82 3.97 -49.21
N SER A 439 -36.70 4.50 -49.69
CA SER A 439 -36.08 4.50 -51.01
C SER A 439 -34.65 5.03 -50.88
N ALA A 440 -33.72 4.41 -51.62
CA ALA A 440 -32.36 4.86 -51.85
C ALA A 440 -32.25 5.41 -53.28
N LYS A 441 -31.57 6.55 -53.46
CA LYS A 441 -30.75 6.93 -54.63
C LYS A 441 -30.17 8.35 -54.50
N GLU A 442 -29.06 8.56 -55.21
CA GLU A 442 -28.20 9.76 -55.35
C GLU A 442 -27.06 9.84 -54.30
N GLU A 443 -25.96 9.13 -54.54
CA GLU A 443 -24.74 9.48 -55.35
C GLU A 443 -23.68 10.12 -54.44
N GLU A 444 -22.55 9.49 -54.11
CA GLU A 444 -21.47 8.99 -55.00
C GLU A 444 -20.79 10.12 -55.79
N GLU A 445 -20.03 10.98 -55.10
CA GLU A 445 -18.87 11.67 -55.68
C GLU A 445 -17.95 12.20 -54.57
N GLY A 446 -16.64 11.93 -54.65
CA GLY A 446 -15.64 12.69 -53.89
C GLY A 446 -14.60 11.92 -53.09
N MET A 447 -14.35 10.63 -53.34
CA MET A 447 -13.14 9.96 -52.87
C MET A 447 -12.09 10.01 -53.99
N LYS A 448 -11.15 10.97 -53.93
CA LYS A 448 -9.85 11.01 -54.65
C LYS A 448 -9.00 12.19 -54.14
N ASN A 449 -7.69 11.94 -53.99
CA ASN A 449 -6.60 12.81 -53.47
C ASN A 449 -6.41 12.73 -51.94
N THR A 450 -5.30 12.25 -51.36
CA THR A 450 -3.96 11.93 -51.88
C THR A 450 -3.30 10.86 -51.01
N GLN A 451 -3.03 9.69 -51.59
CA GLN A 451 -2.04 8.74 -51.09
C GLN A 451 -1.37 8.12 -52.32
N SER A 452 -0.25 8.70 -52.75
CA SER A 452 0.74 8.05 -53.62
C SER A 452 1.96 8.97 -53.69
N MET A 453 3.07 8.52 -53.13
CA MET A 453 4.34 8.41 -53.85
C MET A 453 5.40 7.88 -52.89
N MET A 454 5.69 6.59 -53.03
CA MET A 454 6.95 6.01 -52.62
C MET A 454 7.41 5.06 -53.74
N VAL A 455 8.69 5.17 -54.07
CA VAL A 455 9.56 4.21 -54.78
C VAL A 455 9.61 4.29 -56.33
N ASN A 456 10.66 4.90 -56.89
CA ASN A 456 11.82 4.14 -57.41
C ASN A 456 13.00 5.00 -57.93
N ALA A 457 14.21 4.53 -57.61
CA ALA A 457 15.53 4.73 -58.25
C ALA A 457 16.08 6.18 -58.37
N GLY A 458 17.32 6.52 -58.05
CA GLY A 458 18.57 5.75 -57.93
C GLY A 458 19.68 6.53 -58.64
N THR A 459 20.86 6.60 -58.01
CA THR A 459 22.20 7.02 -58.49
C THR A 459 22.65 8.48 -58.44
N LEU A 460 23.95 8.59 -58.14
CA LEU A 460 24.89 9.75 -58.06
C LEU A 460 24.89 10.39 -56.66
N GLY A 461 25.86 10.17 -55.77
CA GLY A 461 27.30 9.99 -55.97
C GLY A 461 27.98 11.36 -55.84
N GLU A 462 28.94 11.48 -54.91
CA GLU A 462 29.69 12.71 -54.55
C GLU A 462 28.88 13.62 -53.59
N ASP A 463 29.07 13.60 -52.27
CA ASP A 463 30.19 14.28 -51.57
C ASP A 463 30.38 13.74 -50.15
N ALA A 464 31.00 12.56 -50.04
CA ALA A 464 31.56 12.05 -48.80
C ALA A 464 33.09 11.93 -48.97
N LYS A 465 33.82 13.03 -48.77
CA LYS A 465 35.29 13.06 -48.55
C LYS A 465 35.75 14.47 -48.20
N ARG A 466 36.57 14.58 -47.14
CA ARG A 466 36.99 15.78 -46.38
C ARG A 466 35.92 16.17 -45.36
N ILE A 467 36.04 15.81 -44.09
CA ILE A 467 37.14 16.19 -43.19
C ILE A 467 37.34 15.06 -42.16
N GLN A 468 38.50 14.41 -42.20
CA GLN A 468 39.09 13.67 -41.10
C GLN A 468 40.60 13.89 -41.22
N GLU A 469 41.28 13.99 -40.08
CA GLU A 469 42.73 14.09 -39.83
C GLU A 469 43.31 15.50 -39.59
N ALA A 470 43.32 15.87 -38.30
CA ALA A 470 44.30 16.65 -37.53
C ALA A 470 43.50 17.24 -36.33
N GLU A 471 43.66 16.87 -35.07
CA GLU A 471 44.82 16.40 -34.31
C GLU A 471 44.36 15.47 -33.18
N VAL A 472 45.22 14.51 -32.87
CA VAL A 472 45.24 13.72 -31.64
C VAL A 472 45.84 14.63 -30.56
N ASP A 473 45.17 14.79 -29.42
CA ASP A 473 45.78 14.90 -28.09
C ASP A 473 44.70 15.00 -27.00
N GLY A 474 44.78 14.11 -26.00
CA GLY A 474 44.05 14.19 -24.72
C GLY A 474 42.76 13.37 -24.63
N GLU A 475 42.89 12.07 -24.34
CA GLU A 475 41.80 11.31 -23.70
C GLU A 475 41.78 11.70 -22.21
N ASP A 476 40.94 12.66 -21.86
CA ASP A 476 40.42 12.78 -20.49
C ASP A 476 39.06 12.06 -20.47
N GLU A 477 38.98 11.01 -19.66
CA GLU A 477 37.72 10.38 -19.28
C GLU A 477 36.87 11.44 -18.55
N GLU A 478 35.91 12.07 -19.25
CA GLU A 478 34.83 12.78 -18.57
C GLU A 478 33.96 11.72 -17.86
N GLU A 479 34.30 11.47 -16.60
CA GLU A 479 33.38 10.95 -15.59
C GLU A 479 32.08 11.73 -15.73
N GLY A 480 31.01 11.04 -16.12
CA GLY A 480 29.69 11.65 -16.22
C GLY A 480 29.32 12.22 -14.85
N GLU A 481 29.24 13.54 -14.74
CA GLU A 481 28.71 14.24 -13.56
C GLU A 481 27.40 13.58 -13.15
N GLU A 482 27.39 12.92 -11.98
CA GLU A 482 26.19 12.39 -11.38
C GLU A 482 25.15 13.51 -11.26
N ARG A 483 23.92 13.26 -11.71
CA ARG A 483 22.79 14.17 -11.53
C ARG A 483 22.47 14.27 -10.03
N GLU A 484 23.16 15.14 -9.31
CA GLU A 484 23.06 15.26 -7.83
C GLU A 484 21.69 15.76 -7.33
N ASP A 485 20.83 16.35 -8.17
CA ASP A 485 19.63 17.05 -7.72
C ASP A 485 18.29 16.28 -7.84
N ALA A 486 18.27 15.07 -8.40
CA ALA A 486 17.02 14.30 -8.50
C ALA A 486 16.77 13.47 -7.22
N PRO A 487 15.53 13.46 -6.67
CA PRO A 487 15.24 12.71 -5.46
C PRO A 487 15.33 11.22 -5.79
N ARG A 488 16.21 10.51 -5.06
CA ARG A 488 16.49 9.09 -5.30
C ARG A 488 15.25 8.23 -5.01
N PRO A 489 14.93 7.24 -5.85
CA PRO A 489 13.81 6.35 -5.60
C PRO A 489 14.09 5.46 -4.38
N ILE A 490 13.03 5.03 -3.68
CA ILE A 490 13.16 4.07 -2.59
C ILE A 490 13.35 2.68 -3.20
N LEU A 491 14.44 2.00 -2.86
CA LEU A 491 14.70 0.64 -3.31
C LEU A 491 13.93 -0.36 -2.45
N GLY A 492 12.92 -0.97 -3.04
CA GLY A 492 12.08 -1.97 -2.40
C GLY A 492 12.53 -3.41 -2.66
N LYS A 493 11.60 -4.34 -2.47
CA LYS A 493 11.79 -5.78 -2.75
C LYS A 493 12.34 -6.03 -4.15
N GLY A 494 13.28 -6.98 -4.28
CA GLY A 494 13.98 -7.29 -5.53
C GLY A 494 14.64 -6.09 -6.21
N SER A 495 15.09 -5.09 -5.44
CA SER A 495 15.67 -3.82 -5.92
C SER A 495 14.75 -3.03 -6.87
N ASN A 496 13.42 -3.23 -6.76
CA ASN A 496 12.47 -2.46 -7.54
C ASN A 496 12.36 -1.03 -7.00
N GLU A 497 12.36 -0.06 -7.91
CA GLU A 497 12.20 1.36 -7.56
C GLU A 497 10.75 1.69 -7.21
N TYR A 498 10.54 2.11 -5.95
CA TYR A 498 9.27 2.66 -5.50
C TYR A 498 9.31 4.19 -5.61
N ARG A 499 8.46 4.70 -6.50
CA ARG A 499 8.39 6.12 -6.86
C ARG A 499 6.97 6.65 -6.83
N TYR A 500 6.85 7.95 -7.01
CA TYR A 500 5.60 8.69 -7.19
C TYR A 500 4.60 7.91 -8.05
N HIS A 501 3.38 7.72 -7.54
CA HIS A 501 2.32 6.92 -8.17
C HIS A 501 2.66 5.44 -8.43
N GLY A 502 3.61 4.84 -7.71
CA GLY A 502 3.92 3.41 -7.85
C GLY A 502 2.86 2.49 -7.25
N ALA A 503 2.04 2.98 -6.31
CA ALA A 503 1.06 2.20 -5.56
C ALA A 503 -0.13 3.04 -5.07
N ILE A 504 -1.15 2.35 -4.56
CA ILE A 504 -2.27 2.94 -3.84
C ILE A 504 -2.43 2.30 -2.46
N SER A 505 -2.57 3.10 -1.42
CA SER A 505 -2.84 2.64 -0.05
C SER A 505 -4.26 2.96 0.37
N PHE A 506 -4.82 2.07 1.20
CA PHE A 506 -6.14 2.16 1.79
C PHE A 506 -6.04 1.89 3.29
N THR A 507 -5.88 2.96 4.07
CA THR A 507 -5.71 2.88 5.51
C THR A 507 -7.07 3.07 6.18
N ALA A 508 -7.65 1.98 6.69
CA ALA A 508 -8.91 2.04 7.44
C ALA A 508 -8.62 2.56 8.86
N GLU A 509 -9.18 3.73 9.19
CA GLU A 509 -8.84 4.43 10.42
C GLU A 509 -9.97 5.30 10.98
N GLU A 510 -9.76 5.83 12.19
CA GLU A 510 -10.58 6.90 12.74
C GLU A 510 -10.35 8.20 11.95
N TYR A 511 -11.29 9.15 12.07
CA TYR A 511 -11.11 10.44 11.40
C TYR A 511 -9.85 11.17 11.91
N PRO A 512 -9.10 11.84 11.01
CA PRO A 512 -7.97 12.67 11.42
C PRO A 512 -8.45 13.90 12.20
N ASP A 513 -7.55 14.45 13.01
CA ASP A 513 -7.82 15.62 13.87
C ASP A 513 -9.11 15.55 14.72
N PRO A 514 -9.45 14.40 15.35
CA PRO A 514 -10.73 14.25 16.04
C PRO A 514 -10.82 15.11 17.32
N PHE A 515 -9.69 15.62 17.82
CA PHE A 515 -9.62 16.48 19.00
C PHE A 515 -9.77 17.97 18.68
N LEU A 516 -9.46 18.39 17.45
CA LEU A 516 -9.63 19.76 16.98
C LEU A 516 -11.11 20.05 16.66
N TYR A 517 -11.81 19.07 16.09
CA TYR A 517 -13.18 19.24 15.59
C TYR A 517 -14.24 18.61 16.49
N LYS A 518 -15.08 19.44 17.11
CA LYS A 518 -16.14 19.00 18.04
C LYS A 518 -17.16 18.02 17.46
N ARG A 519 -17.34 18.00 16.13
CA ARG A 519 -18.37 17.20 15.45
C ARG A 519 -17.92 15.77 15.13
N HIS A 520 -16.62 15.47 15.23
CA HIS A 520 -16.11 14.14 14.96
C HIS A 520 -16.19 13.24 16.20
N PRO A 521 -16.52 11.95 16.04
CA PRO A 521 -16.39 10.99 17.12
C PRO A 521 -14.94 11.00 17.64
N ARG A 522 -14.76 11.12 18.95
CA ARG A 522 -13.44 11.07 19.57
C ARG A 522 -13.07 9.60 19.84
N PRO A 523 -12.00 9.08 19.23
CA PRO A 523 -11.63 7.71 19.44
C PRO A 523 -10.76 7.64 20.70
N ILE A 524 -11.43 7.48 21.84
CA ILE A 524 -10.83 7.40 23.16
C ILE A 524 -11.07 5.99 23.70
N VAL A 525 -10.01 5.31 24.11
CA VAL A 525 -10.11 4.09 24.93
C VAL A 525 -10.18 4.49 26.39
N THR A 526 -11.09 3.87 27.16
CA THR A 526 -11.25 4.14 28.60
C THR A 526 -11.12 2.85 29.42
N PRO A 527 -10.67 2.93 30.68
CA PRO A 527 -10.56 1.76 31.55
C PRO A 527 -11.90 1.01 31.65
N GLY A 528 -11.89 -0.30 31.42
CA GLY A 528 -13.10 -1.13 31.42
C GLY A 528 -13.91 -1.12 30.11
N GLN A 529 -13.55 -0.30 29.12
CA GLN A 529 -14.15 -0.32 27.78
C GLN A 529 -13.07 -0.63 26.73
N PRO A 530 -12.88 -1.91 26.37
CA PRO A 530 -11.85 -2.29 25.42
C PRO A 530 -12.12 -1.68 24.05
N TYR A 531 -11.06 -1.17 23.44
CA TYR A 531 -11.04 -0.81 22.03
C TYR A 531 -11.00 -2.09 21.19
N SER A 532 -11.73 -2.10 20.07
CA SER A 532 -11.62 -3.14 19.07
C SER A 532 -11.98 -2.62 17.68
N ARG A 533 -11.18 -3.01 16.69
CA ARG A 533 -11.42 -2.77 15.26
C ARG A 533 -11.07 -4.02 14.47
N THR A 534 -11.72 -4.17 13.32
CA THR A 534 -11.44 -5.27 12.39
C THR A 534 -11.38 -4.72 10.96
N THR A 535 -10.32 -5.06 10.25
CA THR A 535 -10.19 -4.84 8.81
C THR A 535 -9.96 -6.17 8.13
N ILE A 536 -10.72 -6.44 7.08
CA ILE A 536 -10.68 -7.66 6.28
C ILE A 536 -10.26 -7.28 4.87
N TYR A 537 -9.15 -7.84 4.41
CA TYR A 537 -8.70 -7.77 3.03
C TYR A 537 -9.04 -9.09 2.34
N LYS A 538 -9.94 -9.05 1.36
CA LYS A 538 -10.36 -10.22 0.60
C LYS A 538 -9.74 -10.19 -0.78
N PHE A 539 -9.04 -11.25 -1.15
CA PHE A 539 -8.33 -11.36 -2.43
C PHE A 539 -9.06 -12.31 -3.37
N GLY A 540 -9.01 -12.01 -4.65
CA GLY A 540 -9.53 -12.90 -5.66
C GLY A 540 -9.04 -12.56 -7.05
N CYS A 541 -9.46 -13.38 -8.00
CA CYS A 541 -9.22 -13.16 -9.40
C CYS A 541 -10.55 -13.28 -10.16
N VAL A 542 -10.81 -12.36 -11.07
CA VAL A 542 -11.92 -12.50 -12.02
C VAL A 542 -11.46 -13.50 -13.09
N PRO A 543 -12.11 -14.66 -13.22
CA PRO A 543 -11.76 -15.59 -14.28
C PRO A 543 -11.95 -14.91 -15.64
N PRO A 544 -11.14 -15.25 -16.66
CA PRO A 544 -11.39 -14.75 -18.00
C PRO A 544 -12.82 -15.13 -18.40
N ARG A 545 -13.58 -14.18 -18.98
CA ARG A 545 -14.89 -14.52 -19.56
C ARG A 545 -14.67 -15.73 -20.46
N PRO A 546 -15.44 -16.82 -20.33
CA PRO A 546 -15.35 -17.91 -21.29
C PRO A 546 -15.67 -17.31 -22.66
N ILE A 547 -14.68 -17.32 -23.55
CA ILE A 547 -14.89 -17.02 -24.96
C ILE A 547 -15.84 -18.11 -25.44
N ASN A 548 -17.09 -17.76 -25.70
CA ASN A 548 -18.04 -18.72 -26.24
C ASN A 548 -17.58 -19.05 -27.67
N PRO A 549 -17.12 -20.28 -27.97
CA PRO A 549 -16.52 -20.60 -29.27
C PRO A 549 -17.51 -20.47 -30.44
N THR A 550 -18.81 -20.34 -30.15
CA THR A 550 -19.87 -20.05 -31.14
C THR A 550 -19.86 -18.61 -31.68
N MET A 551 -19.11 -17.68 -31.09
CA MET A 551 -18.96 -16.32 -31.64
C MET A 551 -17.78 -16.15 -32.61
N MET A 552 -17.02 -17.22 -32.89
CA MET A 552 -15.92 -17.23 -33.86
C MET A 552 -16.27 -17.92 -35.19
N ALA A 553 -17.55 -18.15 -35.48
CA ALA A 553 -17.95 -18.50 -36.84
C ALA A 553 -17.89 -17.23 -37.70
N PRO A 554 -17.04 -17.16 -38.75
CA PRO A 554 -17.15 -16.06 -39.72
C PRO A 554 -18.55 -16.15 -40.35
N PRO A 555 -19.18 -15.00 -40.69
CA PRO A 555 -20.40 -15.04 -41.47
C PRO A 555 -20.05 -15.71 -42.81
N PHE A 556 -20.62 -16.88 -43.04
CA PHE A 556 -20.67 -17.46 -44.38
C PHE A 556 -21.41 -16.46 -45.27
N VAL A 557 -20.68 -15.87 -46.22
CA VAL A 557 -21.21 -15.24 -47.43
C VAL A 557 -20.46 -15.82 -48.62
#